data_AF-A0A8R2H7X7-F1
#
_entry.id   AF-A0A8R2H7X7-F1
#
_cell.length_a   1.000
_cell.length_b   1.000
_cell.length_c   1.000
_cell.angle_alpha   90.00
_cell.angle_beta   90.00
_cell.angle_gamma   90.00
#
_symmetry.space_group_name_H-M   'P 1'
#
loop_
_entity.id
_entity.type
_entity.pdbx_description
1 polymer ?
#
loop_
_entity_poly.entity_id
_entity_poly.type
_entity_poly.pdbx_seq_one_letter_code
_entity_poly.pdbx_strand_id
1 'polypeptide(L)'
;MFWIAVGGYFADGGGLSLYGPQYLLDKDIVLVTINYRLGALGFLSTENEVLPGNYGMKDQVLALKWVKNNIDKFGGDPKKVTLFGRSAGVGLHILSPMSKGLFHKAIMASGTPLNLWGVSPPGWARRRASAISTFSGCPVEPKKMVQCLKQVPANVLVDLYNSIFEWRNYPVINLIPVVENCVGKKESFLCKYPLLDFKQESKVPVLIGMNSGEGGIFASRMYNETDLVYTEFLDDFDHYISSLFQYRYTTKYSDISVIGDKIFERYFPDGTFEDPLNAVKMFSGGLILHGVFKMAIELSSSVYYYIYDHLNYISYNSFYGPYPFPKKLGVTHADDTTSLFLRAGLGDLQGEDLRVSILMVNIWTNFAAKDILTIDGTDNGEKWPTFDTNKYEFVLINSSRPIKCERPYVEEYEFWNGLPLLSGLN
;
A
#
# COMPACT_ATOMS: atom_id res chain seq x y z
N MET A 1 -12.86 -13.37 -6.75
CA MET A 1 -11.76 -12.54 -6.22
C MET A 1 -12.14 -11.08 -6.37
N PHE A 2 -11.99 -10.28 -5.32
CA PHE A 2 -12.41 -8.87 -5.24
C PHE A 2 -11.19 -7.95 -5.20
N TRP A 3 -10.93 -7.23 -6.29
CA TRP A 3 -9.77 -6.36 -6.47
C TRP A 3 -10.02 -4.96 -5.92
N ILE A 4 -9.12 -4.49 -5.07
CA ILE A 4 -9.01 -3.09 -4.67
C ILE A 4 -7.74 -2.52 -5.31
N ALA A 5 -7.93 -1.69 -6.33
CA ALA A 5 -6.90 -0.83 -6.87
C ALA A 5 -6.51 0.22 -5.83
N VAL A 6 -5.22 0.48 -5.58
CA VAL A 6 -4.82 1.53 -4.62
C VAL A 6 -3.72 2.42 -5.20
N GLY A 7 -4.11 3.48 -5.91
CA GLY A 7 -3.24 4.58 -6.33
C GLY A 7 -3.03 5.61 -5.21
N GLY A 8 -2.58 5.15 -4.03
CA GLY A 8 -2.29 6.01 -2.88
C GLY A 8 -3.49 6.74 -2.27
N TYR A 9 -4.71 6.26 -2.52
CA TYR A 9 -5.99 6.89 -2.14
C TYR A 9 -6.33 8.20 -2.87
N PHE A 10 -5.53 8.63 -3.85
CA PHE A 10 -5.77 9.85 -4.63
C PHE A 10 -5.89 9.59 -6.15
N ALA A 11 -5.41 8.44 -6.63
CA ALA A 11 -5.43 8.05 -8.04
C ALA A 11 -5.81 6.58 -8.24
N ASP A 12 -5.78 6.15 -9.51
CA ASP A 12 -6.24 4.87 -10.04
C ASP A 12 -7.76 4.67 -9.95
N GLY A 13 -8.24 3.57 -10.52
CA GLY A 13 -9.63 3.13 -10.47
C GLY A 13 -9.75 1.70 -10.99
N GLY A 14 -10.87 1.01 -10.76
CA GLY A 14 -11.07 -0.39 -11.16
C GLY A 14 -11.24 -0.63 -12.67
N GLY A 15 -10.80 0.30 -13.51
CA GLY A 15 -10.99 0.26 -14.96
C GLY A 15 -10.08 -0.74 -15.68
N LEU A 16 -10.60 -1.31 -16.76
CA LEU A 16 -9.92 -2.32 -17.59
C LEU A 16 -8.63 -1.82 -18.26
N SER A 17 -8.43 -0.51 -18.37
CA SER A 17 -7.21 0.06 -18.96
C SER A 17 -5.97 -0.15 -18.08
N LEU A 18 -6.15 -0.21 -16.76
CA LEU A 18 -5.09 -0.48 -15.79
C LEU A 18 -5.11 -1.94 -15.32
N TYR A 19 -6.30 -2.52 -15.21
CA TYR A 19 -6.52 -3.85 -14.65
C TYR A 19 -7.21 -4.77 -15.66
N GLY A 20 -6.60 -4.93 -16.84
CA GLY A 20 -7.08 -5.84 -17.88
C GLY A 20 -7.09 -7.28 -17.34
N PRO A 21 -8.25 -7.97 -17.40
CA PRO A 21 -8.46 -9.22 -16.67
C PRO A 21 -7.97 -10.47 -17.43
N GLN A 22 -7.31 -10.30 -18.58
CA GLN A 22 -6.97 -11.36 -19.53
C GLN A 22 -6.28 -12.55 -18.85
N TYR A 23 -5.22 -12.30 -18.08
CA TYR A 23 -4.44 -13.36 -17.43
C TYR A 23 -5.21 -14.04 -16.29
N LEU A 24 -6.03 -13.29 -15.54
CA LEU A 24 -6.80 -13.82 -14.42
C LEU A 24 -8.03 -14.62 -14.87
N LEU A 25 -8.63 -14.28 -16.02
CA LEU A 25 -9.82 -14.96 -16.55
C LEU A 25 -9.50 -16.25 -17.32
N ASP A 26 -8.22 -16.62 -17.46
CA ASP A 26 -7.80 -17.99 -17.83
C ASP A 26 -8.03 -19.00 -16.69
N LYS A 27 -8.54 -18.55 -15.53
CA LYS A 27 -8.86 -19.37 -14.36
C LYS A 27 -10.36 -19.31 -14.06
N ASP A 28 -10.86 -20.38 -13.45
CA ASP A 28 -12.25 -20.51 -12.99
C ASP A 28 -12.52 -19.64 -11.75
N ILE A 29 -12.54 -18.33 -11.95
CA ILE A 29 -12.84 -17.32 -10.93
C ILE A 29 -13.85 -16.30 -11.46
N VAL A 30 -14.58 -15.68 -10.53
CA VAL A 30 -15.27 -14.41 -10.81
C VAL A 30 -14.39 -13.27 -10.31
N LEU A 31 -13.91 -12.42 -11.22
CA LEU A 31 -13.18 -11.21 -10.87
C LEU A 31 -14.13 -10.02 -10.71
N VAL A 32 -14.04 -9.32 -9.59
CA VAL A 32 -14.77 -8.08 -9.32
C VAL A 32 -13.75 -6.96 -9.11
N THR A 33 -13.84 -5.89 -9.91
CA THR A 33 -13.10 -4.64 -9.70
C THR A 33 -14.07 -3.53 -9.35
N ILE A 34 -13.62 -2.53 -8.59
CA ILE A 34 -14.49 -1.44 -8.11
C ILE A 34 -13.84 -0.06 -8.28
N ASN A 35 -14.70 0.95 -8.35
CA ASN A 35 -14.32 2.32 -8.06
C ASN A 35 -14.80 2.69 -6.65
N TYR A 36 -14.04 3.51 -5.96
CA TYR A 36 -14.40 4.11 -4.67
C TYR A 36 -13.92 5.56 -4.66
N ARG A 37 -14.45 6.40 -3.76
CA ARG A 37 -14.04 7.81 -3.69
C ARG A 37 -12.58 7.95 -3.26
N LEU A 38 -11.88 8.88 -3.90
CA LEU A 38 -10.46 9.19 -3.70
C LEU A 38 -10.26 10.65 -3.24
N GLY A 39 -9.06 10.97 -2.80
CA GLY A 39 -8.62 12.32 -2.42
C GLY A 39 -9.55 12.97 -1.40
N ALA A 40 -9.79 14.27 -1.56
CA ALA A 40 -10.68 15.03 -0.68
C ALA A 40 -12.12 14.49 -0.68
N LEU A 41 -12.57 13.90 -1.78
CA LEU A 41 -13.93 13.35 -1.89
C LEU A 41 -14.11 12.06 -1.07
N GLY A 42 -13.02 11.31 -0.86
CA GLY A 42 -13.03 10.02 -0.15
C GLY A 42 -12.49 10.06 1.28
N PHE A 43 -11.53 10.94 1.57
CA PHE A 43 -10.69 10.83 2.77
C PHE A 43 -10.53 12.12 3.56
N LEU A 44 -11.21 13.22 3.17
CA LEU A 44 -11.23 14.43 3.99
C LEU A 44 -11.89 14.15 5.35
N SER A 45 -11.25 14.60 6.43
CA SER A 45 -11.75 14.41 7.79
C SER A 45 -11.41 15.59 8.69
N THR A 46 -12.37 15.98 9.54
CA THR A 46 -12.15 16.90 10.66
C THR A 46 -11.93 16.17 11.99
N GLU A 47 -11.81 14.83 11.95
CA GLU A 47 -11.64 13.94 13.11
C GLU A 47 -12.74 14.12 14.18
N ASN A 48 -13.93 14.48 13.73
CA ASN A 48 -15.11 14.65 14.57
C ASN A 48 -16.35 14.15 13.83
N GLU A 49 -17.51 14.22 14.47
CA GLU A 49 -18.74 13.68 13.91
C GLU A 49 -19.29 14.41 12.68
N VAL A 50 -18.82 15.65 12.40
CA VAL A 50 -19.30 16.44 11.27
C VAL A 50 -18.72 15.91 9.96
N LEU A 51 -17.42 15.57 9.95
CA LEU A 51 -16.72 14.97 8.83
C LEU A 51 -15.76 13.88 9.38
N PRO A 52 -16.26 12.68 9.72
CA PRO A 52 -15.45 11.65 10.36
C PRO A 52 -14.40 11.03 9.43
N GLY A 53 -14.61 11.08 8.11
CA GLY A 53 -13.70 10.52 7.10
C GLY A 53 -14.07 9.10 6.68
N ASN A 54 -13.09 8.41 6.07
CA ASN A 54 -13.18 7.03 5.59
C ASN A 54 -14.32 6.77 4.59
N TYR A 55 -14.76 7.77 3.83
CA TYR A 55 -15.83 7.59 2.87
C TYR A 55 -15.46 6.63 1.74
N GLY A 56 -14.21 6.70 1.25
CA GLY A 56 -13.69 5.74 0.28
C GLY A 56 -13.67 4.31 0.83
N MET A 57 -13.31 4.11 2.10
CA MET A 57 -13.35 2.78 2.73
C MET A 57 -14.78 2.27 2.91
N LYS A 58 -15.72 3.16 3.25
CA LYS A 58 -17.15 2.82 3.36
C LYS A 58 -17.74 2.43 1.99
N ASP A 59 -17.28 3.04 0.91
CA ASP A 59 -17.65 2.63 -0.45
C ASP A 59 -17.16 1.20 -0.75
N GLN A 60 -15.92 0.86 -0.35
CA GLN A 60 -15.39 -0.50 -0.49
C GLN A 60 -16.20 -1.52 0.33
N VAL A 61 -16.59 -1.17 1.57
CA VAL A 61 -17.49 -2.01 2.38
C VAL A 61 -18.85 -2.20 1.70
N LEU A 62 -19.43 -1.14 1.14
CA LEU A 62 -20.71 -1.23 0.44
C LEU A 62 -20.60 -2.16 -0.78
N ALA A 63 -19.51 -2.07 -1.53
CA ALA A 63 -19.25 -2.96 -2.67
C ALA A 63 -19.05 -4.42 -2.24
N LEU A 64 -18.35 -4.67 -1.12
CA LEU A 64 -18.24 -6.02 -0.54
C LEU A 64 -19.60 -6.57 -0.11
N LYS A 65 -20.46 -5.74 0.52
CA LYS A 65 -21.86 -6.09 0.84
C LYS A 65 -22.65 -6.39 -0.43
N TRP A 66 -22.45 -5.63 -1.51
CA TRP A 66 -23.09 -5.89 -2.80
C TRP A 66 -22.68 -7.25 -3.36
N VAL A 67 -21.38 -7.58 -3.37
CA VAL A 67 -20.87 -8.88 -3.81
C VAL A 67 -21.47 -10.00 -2.98
N LYS A 68 -21.49 -9.85 -1.66
CA LYS A 68 -22.10 -10.85 -0.77
C LYS A 68 -23.56 -11.17 -1.11
N ASN A 69 -24.31 -10.17 -1.58
CA ASN A 69 -25.74 -10.27 -1.83
C ASN A 69 -26.11 -10.59 -3.30
N ASN A 70 -25.15 -10.55 -4.23
CA ASN A 70 -25.46 -10.63 -5.66
C ASN A 70 -24.52 -11.52 -6.49
N ILE A 71 -23.34 -11.89 -5.98
CA ILE A 71 -22.32 -12.52 -6.84
C ILE A 71 -22.72 -13.93 -7.31
N ASP A 72 -23.66 -14.58 -6.61
CA ASP A 72 -24.27 -15.85 -7.00
C ASP A 72 -24.95 -15.78 -8.37
N LYS A 73 -25.53 -14.63 -8.72
CA LYS A 73 -26.15 -14.38 -10.04
C LYS A 73 -25.13 -14.29 -11.18
N PHE A 74 -23.85 -14.13 -10.85
CA PHE A 74 -22.73 -14.07 -11.79
C PHE A 74 -21.88 -15.35 -11.73
N GLY A 75 -22.36 -16.40 -11.07
CA GLY A 75 -21.65 -17.68 -10.92
C GLY A 75 -20.59 -17.70 -9.82
N GLY A 76 -20.50 -16.66 -8.98
CA GLY A 76 -19.57 -16.62 -7.86
C GLY A 76 -20.18 -17.18 -6.56
N ASP A 77 -19.33 -17.64 -5.65
CA ASP A 77 -19.77 -18.07 -4.31
C ASP A 77 -19.58 -16.92 -3.30
N PRO A 78 -20.67 -16.35 -2.72
CA PRO A 78 -20.57 -15.27 -1.73
C PRO A 78 -19.86 -15.70 -0.42
N LYS A 79 -19.66 -17.00 -0.17
CA LYS A 79 -18.87 -17.51 0.96
C LYS A 79 -17.39 -17.64 0.63
N LYS A 80 -17.00 -17.61 -0.65
CA LYS A 80 -15.61 -17.71 -1.13
C LYS A 80 -15.12 -16.41 -1.76
N VAL A 81 -15.38 -15.28 -1.11
CA VAL A 81 -14.85 -13.96 -1.51
C VAL A 81 -13.43 -13.77 -0.97
N THR A 82 -12.42 -13.78 -1.84
CA THR A 82 -11.04 -13.38 -1.50
C THR A 82 -10.83 -11.93 -1.85
N LEU A 83 -10.46 -11.13 -0.84
CA LEU A 83 -10.10 -9.73 -1.01
C LEU A 83 -8.64 -9.65 -1.45
N PHE A 84 -8.32 -8.87 -2.48
CA PHE A 84 -6.94 -8.70 -2.92
C PHE A 84 -6.70 -7.31 -3.49
N GLY A 85 -5.47 -6.83 -3.40
CA GLY A 85 -5.15 -5.44 -3.72
C GLY A 85 -3.71 -5.10 -3.42
N ARG A 86 -3.29 -3.98 -3.99
CA ARG A 86 -1.99 -3.36 -3.71
C ARG A 86 -2.13 -2.39 -2.53
N SER A 87 -1.05 -2.13 -1.80
CA SER A 87 -0.95 -1.14 -0.73
C SER A 87 -1.84 -1.45 0.49
N ALA A 88 -2.11 -0.47 1.35
CA ALA A 88 -2.68 -0.68 2.69
C ALA A 88 -4.20 -1.02 2.73
N GLY A 89 -4.93 -0.81 1.63
CA GLY A 89 -6.40 -0.88 1.61
C GLY A 89 -6.98 -2.23 2.03
N VAL A 90 -6.37 -3.34 1.59
CA VAL A 90 -6.83 -4.69 1.96
C VAL A 90 -6.64 -4.96 3.46
N GLY A 91 -5.49 -4.61 4.01
CA GLY A 91 -5.21 -4.82 5.43
C GLY A 91 -6.14 -4.01 6.32
N LEU A 92 -6.62 -2.84 5.88
CA LEU A 92 -7.59 -2.07 6.65
C LEU A 92 -8.94 -2.78 6.80
N HIS A 93 -9.38 -3.54 5.79
CA HIS A 93 -10.56 -4.40 5.92
C HIS A 93 -10.35 -5.55 6.91
N ILE A 94 -9.11 -6.01 7.13
CA ILE A 94 -8.78 -6.99 8.16
C ILE A 94 -8.97 -6.40 9.56
N LEU A 95 -8.65 -5.11 9.74
CA LEU A 95 -8.77 -4.39 11.02
C LEU A 95 -10.14 -3.75 11.25
N SER A 96 -11.01 -3.73 10.24
CA SER A 96 -12.29 -3.03 10.28
C SER A 96 -13.43 -3.91 10.79
N PRO A 97 -14.20 -3.49 11.83
CA PRO A 97 -15.39 -4.20 12.25
C PRO A 97 -16.49 -4.22 11.18
N MET A 98 -16.55 -3.19 10.31
CA MET A 98 -17.54 -3.12 9.22
C MET A 98 -17.34 -4.19 8.14
N SER A 99 -16.15 -4.77 8.07
CA SER A 99 -15.76 -5.72 7.02
C SER A 99 -15.84 -7.18 7.47
N LYS A 100 -16.11 -7.40 8.76
CA LYS A 100 -16.15 -8.72 9.38
C LYS A 100 -17.19 -9.61 8.71
N GLY A 101 -16.74 -10.78 8.23
CA GLY A 101 -17.60 -11.78 7.58
C GLY A 101 -17.93 -11.50 6.10
N LEU A 102 -17.39 -10.43 5.50
CA LEU A 102 -17.61 -10.12 4.08
C LEU A 102 -16.65 -10.83 3.13
N PHE A 103 -15.52 -11.31 3.64
CA PHE A 103 -14.50 -12.07 2.88
C PHE A 103 -13.94 -13.20 3.73
N HIS A 104 -13.31 -14.18 3.09
CA HIS A 104 -12.81 -15.40 3.74
C HIS A 104 -11.29 -15.58 3.64
N LYS A 105 -10.62 -14.81 2.78
CA LYS A 105 -9.16 -14.75 2.59
C LYS A 105 -8.75 -13.37 2.11
N ALA A 106 -7.51 -12.97 2.36
CA ALA A 106 -6.95 -11.70 1.91
C ALA A 106 -5.58 -11.87 1.23
N ILE A 107 -5.32 -11.11 0.18
CA ILE A 107 -3.98 -10.99 -0.44
C ILE A 107 -3.55 -9.52 -0.34
N MET A 108 -2.42 -9.27 0.32
CA MET A 108 -1.87 -7.93 0.56
C MET A 108 -0.54 -7.79 -0.18
N ALA A 109 -0.51 -6.98 -1.24
CA ALA A 109 0.70 -6.73 -2.03
C ALA A 109 1.27 -5.34 -1.72
N SER A 110 2.51 -5.26 -1.22
CA SER A 110 3.29 -4.03 -1.12
C SER A 110 2.67 -2.94 -0.24
N GLY A 111 1.99 -3.30 0.85
CA GLY A 111 1.57 -2.32 1.86
C GLY A 111 0.51 -2.81 2.84
N THR A 112 0.48 -2.17 4.00
CA THR A 112 -0.34 -2.57 5.14
C THR A 112 -0.76 -1.34 5.97
N PRO A 113 -1.76 -1.47 6.86
CA PRO A 113 -2.09 -0.44 7.84
C PRO A 113 -0.96 -0.09 8.82
N LEU A 114 0.10 -0.90 8.88
CA LEU A 114 1.27 -0.71 9.75
C LEU A 114 2.43 -0.01 9.04
N ASN A 115 2.26 0.42 7.79
CA ASN A 115 3.12 1.45 7.22
C ASN A 115 2.73 2.82 7.77
N LEU A 116 3.69 3.74 7.95
CA LEU A 116 3.42 5.10 8.50
C LEU A 116 2.41 5.89 7.66
N TRP A 117 2.37 5.64 6.35
CA TRP A 117 1.41 6.22 5.41
C TRP A 117 0.09 5.44 5.29
N GLY A 118 -0.10 4.38 6.09
CA GLY A 118 -1.29 3.51 6.03
C GLY A 118 -2.52 4.09 6.72
N VAL A 119 -2.34 4.81 7.83
CA VAL A 119 -3.41 5.48 8.60
C VAL A 119 -2.90 6.83 9.10
N SER A 120 -3.74 7.86 9.00
CA SER A 120 -3.42 9.22 9.44
C SER A 120 -3.12 9.24 10.94
N PRO A 121 -1.98 9.81 11.38
CA PRO A 121 -1.77 10.05 12.79
C PRO A 121 -2.75 11.11 13.33
N PRO A 122 -3.07 11.07 14.63
CA PRO A 122 -4.02 11.99 15.24
C PRO A 122 -3.71 13.48 14.96
N GLY A 123 -4.71 14.23 14.52
CA GLY A 123 -4.60 15.66 14.23
C GLY A 123 -4.15 15.99 12.80
N TRP A 124 -3.51 15.06 12.09
CA TRP A 124 -2.98 15.32 10.76
C TRP A 124 -4.08 15.51 9.73
N ALA A 125 -5.09 14.63 9.72
CA ALA A 125 -6.20 14.73 8.78
C ALA A 125 -6.99 16.03 8.95
N ARG A 126 -7.20 16.45 10.21
CA ARG A 126 -7.83 17.75 10.52
C ARG A 126 -7.03 18.94 9.98
N ARG A 127 -5.70 18.91 10.09
CA ARG A 127 -4.82 19.97 9.53
C ARG A 127 -4.94 20.02 8.00
N ARG A 128 -4.94 18.86 7.33
CA ARG A 128 -5.12 18.77 5.88
C ARG A 128 -6.50 19.26 5.44
N ALA A 129 -7.56 18.96 6.19
CA ALA A 129 -8.90 19.47 5.93
C ALA A 129 -8.99 21.00 6.05
N SER A 130 -8.34 21.59 7.06
CA SER A 130 -8.25 23.05 7.20
C SER A 130 -7.46 23.70 6.06
N ALA A 131 -6.39 23.06 5.57
CA ALA A 131 -5.63 23.56 4.42
C ALA A 131 -6.47 23.57 3.15
N ILE A 132 -7.13 22.45 2.82
CA ILE A 132 -8.03 22.35 1.65
C ILE A 132 -9.17 23.37 1.74
N SER A 133 -9.77 23.52 2.92
CA SER A 133 -10.80 24.52 3.14
C SER A 133 -10.30 25.94 2.88
N THR A 134 -9.14 26.29 3.43
CA THR A 134 -8.52 27.61 3.24
C THR A 134 -8.22 27.87 1.76
N PHE A 135 -7.61 26.92 1.05
CA PHE A 135 -7.30 27.06 -0.38
C PHE A 135 -8.56 27.15 -1.26
N SER A 136 -9.67 26.57 -0.82
CA SER A 136 -10.97 26.67 -1.50
C SER A 136 -11.73 27.97 -1.17
N GLY A 137 -11.20 28.84 -0.30
CA GLY A 137 -11.92 30.03 0.20
C GLY A 137 -13.05 29.70 1.18
N CYS A 138 -13.06 28.50 1.77
CA CYS A 138 -14.10 28.04 2.69
C CYS A 138 -13.72 28.23 4.17
N PRO A 139 -14.70 28.46 5.06
CA PRO A 139 -14.45 28.56 6.51
C PRO A 139 -13.91 27.26 7.10
N VAL A 140 -13.02 27.34 8.08
CA VAL A 140 -12.42 26.17 8.75
C VAL A 140 -13.25 25.58 9.90
N GLU A 141 -14.36 26.23 10.28
CA GLU A 141 -15.29 25.67 11.26
C GLU A 141 -16.01 24.45 10.64
N PRO A 142 -15.99 23.25 11.25
CA PRO A 142 -16.37 22.00 10.58
C PRO A 142 -17.73 22.01 9.87
N LYS A 143 -18.79 22.58 10.47
CA LYS A 143 -20.12 22.59 9.84
C LYS A 143 -20.15 23.53 8.64
N LYS A 144 -19.65 24.75 8.79
CA LYS A 144 -19.53 25.73 7.69
C LYS A 144 -18.57 25.25 6.59
N MET A 145 -17.48 24.58 6.97
CA MET A 145 -16.52 23.96 6.05
C MET A 145 -17.25 23.00 5.12
N VAL A 146 -17.96 22.01 5.67
CA VAL A 146 -18.66 21.00 4.86
C VAL A 146 -19.75 21.63 4.00
N GLN A 147 -20.49 22.61 4.52
CA GLN A 147 -21.51 23.32 3.73
C GLN A 147 -20.91 24.06 2.53
N CYS A 148 -19.79 24.76 2.74
CA CYS A 148 -19.09 25.50 1.70
C CYS A 148 -18.43 24.56 0.67
N LEU A 149 -17.68 23.55 1.12
CA LEU A 149 -16.98 22.61 0.24
C LEU A 149 -17.94 21.84 -0.68
N LYS A 150 -19.18 21.58 -0.25
CA LYS A 150 -20.21 20.97 -1.10
C LYS A 150 -20.65 21.85 -2.28
N GLN A 151 -20.37 23.15 -2.25
CA GLN A 151 -20.63 24.09 -3.34
C GLN A 151 -19.40 24.29 -4.24
N VAL A 152 -18.22 23.80 -3.83
CA VAL A 152 -16.99 23.89 -4.63
C VAL A 152 -17.06 22.85 -5.74
N PRO A 153 -16.73 23.21 -7.00
CA PRO A 153 -16.65 22.25 -8.10
C PRO A 153 -15.71 21.08 -7.76
N ALA A 154 -16.14 19.85 -8.06
CA ALA A 154 -15.40 18.66 -7.66
C ALA A 154 -13.96 18.61 -8.23
N ASN A 155 -13.75 19.11 -9.46
CA ASN A 155 -12.42 19.17 -10.06
C ASN A 155 -11.47 20.06 -9.26
N VAL A 156 -11.95 21.18 -8.70
CA VAL A 156 -11.13 22.04 -7.83
C VAL A 156 -10.69 21.28 -6.59
N LEU A 157 -11.59 20.52 -5.95
CA LEU A 157 -11.25 19.71 -4.77
C LEU A 157 -10.26 18.58 -5.10
N VAL A 158 -10.32 18.01 -6.30
CA VAL A 158 -9.37 17.01 -6.78
C VAL A 158 -7.99 17.65 -7.01
N ASP A 159 -7.94 18.81 -7.68
CA ASP A 159 -6.69 19.50 -8.01
C ASP A 159 -5.95 20.00 -6.77
N LEU A 160 -6.68 20.39 -5.72
CA LEU A 160 -6.11 20.82 -4.44
C LEU A 160 -5.29 19.75 -3.72
N TYR A 161 -5.40 18.48 -4.12
CA TYR A 161 -4.48 17.44 -3.64
C TYR A 161 -3.01 17.81 -3.89
N ASN A 162 -2.73 18.47 -5.02
CA ASN A 162 -1.36 18.86 -5.37
C ASN A 162 -0.86 20.09 -4.59
N SER A 163 -1.76 20.80 -3.88
CA SER A 163 -1.43 22.00 -3.11
C SER A 163 -1.07 21.71 -1.66
N ILE A 164 -1.17 20.45 -1.21
CA ILE A 164 -0.91 20.05 0.18
C ILE A 164 0.39 19.27 0.37
N PHE A 165 1.23 19.17 -0.67
CA PHE A 165 2.60 18.67 -0.53
C PHE A 165 3.45 19.64 0.31
N GLU A 166 4.42 19.10 1.05
CA GLU A 166 5.36 19.89 1.86
C GLU A 166 6.63 20.21 1.09
N TRP A 167 7.12 19.24 0.33
CA TRP A 167 8.32 19.37 -0.49
C TRP A 167 8.09 18.69 -1.83
N ARG A 168 8.07 19.48 -2.91
CA ARG A 168 7.77 19.00 -4.27
C ARG A 168 6.45 18.22 -4.30
N ASN A 169 6.51 16.88 -4.33
CA ASN A 169 5.37 15.97 -4.31
C ASN A 169 5.37 15.03 -3.09
N TYR A 170 6.07 15.40 -2.01
CA TYR A 170 6.22 14.65 -0.77
C TYR A 170 5.51 15.31 0.42
N PRO A 171 4.96 14.53 1.36
CA PRO A 171 4.73 13.09 1.21
C PRO A 171 3.77 12.81 0.05
N VAL A 172 3.94 11.71 -0.67
CA VAL A 172 3.12 11.38 -1.86
C VAL A 172 1.67 11.13 -1.48
N ILE A 173 1.44 10.61 -0.28
CA ILE A 173 0.16 10.15 0.23
C ILE A 173 -0.28 11.10 1.37
N ASN A 174 -1.29 11.95 1.15
CA ASN A 174 -1.70 13.00 2.11
C ASN A 174 -3.10 12.86 2.70
N LEU A 175 -4.02 12.20 1.98
CA LEU A 175 -5.42 12.04 2.39
C LEU A 175 -5.71 10.55 2.48
N ILE A 176 -5.57 10.02 3.70
CA ILE A 176 -5.63 8.59 3.97
C ILE A 176 -6.65 8.26 5.05
N PRO A 177 -6.94 6.96 5.28
CA PRO A 177 -7.83 6.53 6.33
C PRO A 177 -7.48 7.11 7.71
N VAL A 178 -8.50 7.38 8.51
CA VAL A 178 -8.41 8.00 9.83
C VAL A 178 -9.06 7.11 10.88
N VAL A 179 -8.67 7.26 12.13
CA VAL A 179 -9.43 6.68 13.25
C VAL A 179 -10.71 7.48 13.45
N GLU A 180 -11.83 6.78 13.53
CA GLU A 180 -13.14 7.34 13.80
C GLU A 180 -13.53 7.13 15.26
N ASN A 181 -14.43 7.98 15.76
CA ASN A 181 -15.03 7.76 17.06
C ASN A 181 -16.05 6.62 16.97
N CYS A 182 -15.67 5.44 17.46
CA CYS A 182 -16.53 4.25 17.47
C CYS A 182 -17.47 4.17 18.68
N VAL A 183 -17.58 5.21 19.50
CA VAL A 183 -18.54 5.25 20.61
C VAL A 183 -19.97 5.43 20.06
N GLY A 184 -20.90 4.58 20.52
CA GLY A 184 -22.31 4.63 20.15
C GLY A 184 -22.71 3.62 19.07
N LYS A 185 -23.87 3.83 18.42
CA LYS A 185 -24.45 2.91 17.42
C LYS A 185 -24.09 3.23 15.96
N LYS A 186 -23.16 4.15 15.69
CA LYS A 186 -22.77 4.49 14.31
C LYS A 186 -21.76 3.47 13.77
N GLU A 187 -22.02 2.95 12.56
CA GLU A 187 -21.04 2.15 11.83
C GLU A 187 -19.79 3.00 11.54
N SER A 188 -18.65 2.55 12.04
CA SER A 188 -17.35 3.21 11.90
C SER A 188 -16.34 2.21 11.34
N PHE A 189 -15.55 2.65 10.38
CA PHE A 189 -14.69 1.75 9.62
C PHE A 189 -13.43 1.37 10.39
N LEU A 190 -12.80 2.31 11.09
CA LEU A 190 -11.57 2.07 11.84
C LEU A 190 -11.63 2.75 13.22
N CYS A 191 -11.44 1.96 14.28
CA CYS A 191 -11.65 2.41 15.67
C CYS A 191 -10.37 2.65 16.46
N LYS A 192 -9.25 2.12 15.98
CA LYS A 192 -7.97 2.12 16.68
C LYS A 192 -6.88 2.53 15.72
N TYR A 193 -5.89 3.25 16.23
CA TYR A 193 -4.70 3.59 15.46
C TYR A 193 -3.76 2.37 15.47
N PRO A 194 -3.59 1.66 14.35
CA PRO A 194 -3.05 0.30 14.36
C PRO A 194 -1.56 0.22 14.75
N LEU A 195 -0.82 1.32 14.63
CA LEU A 195 0.58 1.41 15.05
C LEU A 195 0.76 1.45 16.58
N LEU A 196 -0.28 1.80 17.34
CA LEU A 196 -0.26 1.83 18.81
C LEU A 196 -1.13 0.74 19.44
N ASP A 197 -2.24 0.40 18.79
CA ASP A 197 -3.22 -0.55 19.32
C ASP A 197 -3.73 -1.44 18.16
N PHE A 198 -2.90 -2.43 17.81
CA PHE A 198 -3.23 -3.39 16.76
C PHE A 198 -4.37 -4.31 17.21
N LYS A 199 -5.39 -4.43 16.35
CA LYS A 199 -6.51 -5.34 16.58
C LYS A 199 -7.04 -5.92 15.27
N GLN A 200 -6.83 -7.21 15.09
CA GLN A 200 -7.40 -7.95 13.97
C GLN A 200 -8.88 -8.27 14.23
N GLU A 201 -9.78 -7.73 13.39
CA GLU A 201 -11.23 -7.98 13.47
C GLU A 201 -11.66 -9.19 12.63
N SER A 202 -11.05 -9.35 11.45
CA SER A 202 -11.29 -10.47 10.52
C SER A 202 -10.14 -11.48 10.58
N LYS A 203 -10.39 -12.64 11.19
CA LYS A 203 -9.41 -13.74 11.32
C LYS A 203 -9.51 -14.68 10.11
N VAL A 204 -8.85 -14.32 9.02
CA VAL A 204 -8.85 -15.09 7.76
C VAL A 204 -7.41 -15.33 7.28
N PRO A 205 -7.13 -16.41 6.52
CA PRO A 205 -5.80 -16.60 5.94
C PRO A 205 -5.37 -15.42 5.08
N VAL A 206 -4.09 -15.07 5.15
CA VAL A 206 -3.49 -13.94 4.43
C VAL A 206 -2.30 -14.42 3.60
N LEU A 207 -2.27 -14.08 2.31
CA LEU A 207 -1.07 -14.08 1.49
C LEU A 207 -0.54 -12.65 1.46
N ILE A 208 0.64 -12.40 2.01
CA ILE A 208 1.25 -11.08 2.09
C ILE A 208 2.58 -11.09 1.35
N GLY A 209 2.92 -9.99 0.68
CA GLY A 209 4.24 -9.88 0.06
C GLY A 209 4.56 -8.48 -0.40
N MET A 210 5.76 -8.36 -0.96
CA MET A 210 6.32 -7.12 -1.50
C MET A 210 7.28 -7.45 -2.64
N ASN A 211 7.63 -6.43 -3.39
CA ASN A 211 8.67 -6.49 -4.43
C ASN A 211 10.05 -6.33 -3.77
N SER A 212 11.10 -6.89 -4.38
CA SER A 212 12.46 -6.87 -3.79
C SER A 212 13.10 -5.48 -3.73
N GLY A 213 12.64 -4.55 -4.57
CA GLY A 213 13.16 -3.19 -4.70
C GLY A 213 12.06 -2.13 -4.76
N GLU A 214 11.05 -2.23 -3.89
CA GLU A 214 9.90 -1.31 -3.75
C GLU A 214 10.28 0.18 -3.92
N GLY A 215 11.40 0.58 -3.31
CA GLY A 215 11.94 1.93 -3.31
C GLY A 215 12.41 2.46 -4.66
N GLY A 216 12.54 1.61 -5.68
CA GLY A 216 13.03 1.99 -7.02
C GLY A 216 12.25 3.11 -7.70
N ILE A 217 10.94 3.21 -7.45
CA ILE A 217 10.10 4.29 -7.99
C ILE A 217 10.49 5.64 -7.37
N PHE A 218 10.83 5.67 -6.08
CA PHE A 218 11.29 6.87 -5.38
C PHE A 218 12.72 7.21 -5.77
N ALA A 219 13.61 6.22 -5.82
CA ALA A 219 14.99 6.40 -6.26
C ALA A 219 15.06 6.90 -7.72
N SER A 220 14.23 6.39 -8.63
CA SER A 220 14.25 6.82 -10.04
C SER A 220 13.98 8.32 -10.21
N ARG A 221 13.12 8.89 -9.37
CA ARG A 221 12.87 10.33 -9.31
C ARG A 221 13.99 11.08 -8.60
N MET A 222 14.51 10.51 -7.51
CA MET A 222 15.58 11.11 -6.71
C MET A 222 16.85 11.31 -7.53
N TYR A 223 17.22 10.35 -8.38
CA TYR A 223 18.43 10.37 -9.20
C TYR A 223 18.20 10.88 -10.63
N ASN A 224 17.15 11.67 -10.81
CA ASN A 224 16.90 12.34 -12.07
C ASN A 224 17.85 13.55 -12.24
N GLU A 225 18.79 13.45 -13.18
CA GLU A 225 19.78 14.52 -13.49
C GLU A 225 19.15 15.81 -14.06
N THR A 226 17.87 15.79 -14.44
CA THR A 226 17.13 16.96 -14.94
C THR A 226 16.29 17.69 -13.89
N ASP A 227 16.30 17.22 -12.63
CA ASP A 227 15.52 17.77 -11.52
C ASP A 227 16.43 18.08 -10.32
N LEU A 228 16.05 19.05 -9.49
CA LEU A 228 16.79 19.46 -8.29
C LEU A 228 16.44 18.62 -7.06
N VAL A 229 15.59 17.59 -7.20
CA VAL A 229 15.14 16.74 -6.10
C VAL A 229 16.33 16.14 -5.35
N TYR A 230 17.35 15.64 -6.06
CA TYR A 230 18.57 15.11 -5.44
C TYR A 230 19.28 16.14 -4.56
N THR A 231 19.56 17.33 -5.12
CA THR A 231 20.34 18.36 -4.45
C THR A 231 19.60 18.93 -3.25
N GLU A 232 18.30 19.22 -3.40
CA GLU A 232 17.46 19.68 -2.28
C GLU A 232 17.42 18.64 -1.17
N PHE A 233 17.26 17.37 -1.54
CA PHE A 233 17.18 16.28 -0.56
C PHE A 233 18.44 16.19 0.32
N LEU A 234 19.62 16.49 -0.23
CA LEU A 234 20.87 16.47 0.55
C LEU A 234 21.11 17.74 1.35
N ASP A 235 20.59 18.89 0.90
CA ASP A 235 20.76 20.16 1.62
C ASP A 235 20.11 20.14 3.01
N ASP A 236 19.00 19.38 3.17
CA ASP A 236 18.31 19.19 4.46
C ASP A 236 17.71 17.77 4.55
N PHE A 237 18.59 16.77 4.56
CA PHE A 237 18.22 15.35 4.55
C PHE A 237 17.19 15.00 5.62
N ASP A 238 17.43 15.40 6.87
CA ASP A 238 16.55 15.09 8.01
C ASP A 238 15.14 15.66 7.83
N HIS A 239 15.03 16.89 7.32
CA HIS A 239 13.73 17.50 7.05
C HIS A 239 12.97 16.74 5.97
N TYR A 240 13.63 16.42 4.86
CA TYR A 240 12.97 15.83 3.70
C TYR A 240 12.68 14.34 3.88
N ILE A 241 13.61 13.56 4.46
CA ILE A 241 13.38 12.13 4.72
C ILE A 241 12.27 11.93 5.76
N SER A 242 12.18 12.80 6.78
CA SER A 242 11.12 12.74 7.78
C SER A 242 9.73 13.04 7.22
N SER A 243 9.65 13.90 6.21
CA SER A 243 8.43 14.15 5.44
C SER A 243 8.09 12.99 4.51
N LEU A 244 9.07 12.50 3.74
CA LEU A 244 8.91 11.41 2.77
C LEU A 244 8.44 10.11 3.45
N PHE A 245 9.05 9.74 4.58
CA PHE A 245 8.64 8.58 5.39
C PHE A 245 7.50 8.87 6.35
N GLN A 246 7.02 10.11 6.42
CA GLN A 246 5.93 10.57 7.28
C GLN A 246 6.16 10.43 8.79
N TYR A 247 7.36 10.03 9.24
CA TYR A 247 7.63 9.89 10.67
C TYR A 247 7.64 11.24 11.39
N ARG A 248 7.81 12.37 10.69
CA ARG A 248 7.72 13.74 11.28
C ARG A 248 6.40 14.04 12.00
N TYR A 249 5.33 13.29 11.68
CA TYR A 249 4.02 13.46 12.32
C TYR A 249 3.75 12.48 13.46
N THR A 250 4.67 11.53 13.68
CA THR A 250 4.53 10.47 14.69
C THR A 250 5.69 10.46 15.68
N THR A 251 6.82 11.08 15.35
CA THR A 251 8.00 11.21 16.22
C THR A 251 8.04 12.55 16.94
N LYS A 252 8.84 12.65 18.01
CA LYS A 252 9.18 13.92 18.64
C LYS A 252 10.13 14.72 17.76
N TYR A 253 9.99 16.05 17.77
CA TYR A 253 10.88 16.93 17.01
C TYR A 253 12.37 16.71 17.32
N SER A 254 12.71 16.42 18.58
CA SER A 254 14.08 16.11 19.02
C SER A 254 14.68 14.85 18.40
N ASP A 255 13.84 13.93 17.93
CA ASP A 255 14.27 12.63 17.44
C ASP A 255 14.42 12.61 15.91
N ILE A 256 13.98 13.67 15.22
CA ILE A 256 13.99 13.74 13.75
C ILE A 256 15.41 13.59 13.19
N SER A 257 16.37 14.36 13.72
CA SER A 257 17.76 14.29 13.26
C SER A 257 18.43 12.99 13.70
N VAL A 258 18.14 12.50 14.90
CA VAL A 258 18.65 11.20 15.39
C VAL A 258 18.22 10.05 14.49
N ILE A 259 16.99 10.08 13.98
CA ILE A 259 16.48 9.11 13.01
C ILE A 259 17.18 9.30 11.66
N GLY A 260 17.27 10.54 11.17
CA GLY A 260 17.91 10.86 9.90
C GLY A 260 19.38 10.42 9.84
N ASP A 261 20.17 10.77 10.85
CA ASP A 261 21.58 10.37 11.00
C ASP A 261 21.74 8.85 10.92
N LYS A 262 20.92 8.09 11.66
CA LYS A 262 20.96 6.62 11.66
C LYS A 262 20.60 6.02 10.30
N ILE A 263 19.62 6.61 9.61
CA ILE A 263 19.24 6.19 8.25
C ILE A 263 20.41 6.47 7.31
N PHE A 264 20.96 7.68 7.33
CA PHE A 264 22.05 8.07 6.43
C PHE A 264 23.28 7.20 6.65
N GLU A 265 23.72 7.02 7.90
CA GLU A 265 24.86 6.17 8.27
C GLU A 265 24.69 4.73 7.79
N ARG A 266 23.47 4.18 7.88
CA ARG A 266 23.20 2.79 7.46
C ARG A 266 23.32 2.59 5.96
N TYR A 267 22.74 3.47 5.15
CA TYR A 267 22.67 3.27 3.70
C TYR A 267 23.78 3.97 2.92
N PHE A 268 24.41 4.98 3.50
CA PHE A 268 25.46 5.80 2.89
C PHE A 268 26.64 5.99 3.85
N PRO A 269 27.28 4.89 4.31
CA PRO A 269 28.34 4.94 5.32
C PRO A 269 29.62 5.65 4.86
N ASP A 270 29.81 5.82 3.55
CA ASP A 270 30.92 6.57 2.96
C ASP A 270 30.66 8.09 2.92
N GLY A 271 29.48 8.53 3.36
CA GLY A 271 29.08 9.92 3.34
C GLY A 271 28.51 10.40 2.00
N THR A 272 28.40 9.53 0.99
CA THR A 272 27.98 9.91 -0.36
C THR A 272 26.62 9.31 -0.71
N PHE A 273 25.72 10.12 -1.26
CA PHE A 273 24.41 9.66 -1.71
C PHE A 273 24.43 9.25 -3.19
N GLU A 274 25.55 8.76 -3.71
CA GLU A 274 25.74 8.55 -5.16
C GLU A 274 25.16 7.22 -5.67
N ASP A 275 25.03 6.20 -4.81
CA ASP A 275 24.53 4.87 -5.22
C ASP A 275 22.98 4.80 -5.16
N PRO A 276 22.29 4.80 -6.32
CA PRO A 276 20.83 4.70 -6.34
C PRO A 276 20.30 3.37 -5.80
N LEU A 277 21.09 2.29 -5.77
CA LEU A 277 20.68 1.01 -5.18
C LEU A 277 20.62 1.07 -3.66
N ASN A 278 21.47 1.88 -3.02
CA ASN A 278 21.37 2.12 -1.58
C ASN A 278 20.12 2.95 -1.24
N ALA A 279 19.78 3.93 -2.07
CA ALA A 279 18.52 4.64 -1.95
C ALA A 279 17.30 3.73 -2.17
N VAL A 280 17.36 2.78 -3.13
CA VAL A 280 16.32 1.76 -3.32
C VAL A 280 16.13 0.97 -2.03
N LYS A 281 17.21 0.51 -1.38
CA LYS A 281 17.13 -0.23 -0.11
C LYS A 281 16.52 0.62 1.00
N MET A 282 17.00 1.86 1.16
CA MET A 282 16.48 2.82 2.15
C MET A 282 14.97 3.04 2.00
N PHE A 283 14.52 3.38 0.79
CA PHE A 283 13.11 3.62 0.52
C PHE A 283 12.27 2.34 0.64
N SER A 284 12.78 1.18 0.22
CA SER A 284 12.09 -0.11 0.37
C SER A 284 11.87 -0.45 1.84
N GLY A 285 12.93 -0.28 2.64
CA GLY A 285 12.95 -0.46 4.09
C GLY A 285 11.91 0.39 4.81
N GLY A 286 12.04 1.71 4.68
CA GLY A 286 11.26 2.69 5.43
C GLY A 286 9.80 2.80 4.98
N LEU A 287 9.52 2.67 3.68
CA LEU A 287 8.15 2.84 3.16
C LEU A 287 7.34 1.55 3.19
N ILE A 288 7.91 0.41 2.83
CA ILE A 288 7.13 -0.82 2.59
C ILE A 288 7.50 -1.92 3.58
N LEU A 289 8.76 -2.36 3.57
CA LEU A 289 9.24 -3.55 4.26
C LEU A 289 8.91 -3.54 5.75
N HIS A 290 9.20 -2.45 6.45
CA HIS A 290 8.94 -2.36 7.90
C HIS A 290 7.48 -2.68 8.24
N GLY A 291 6.51 -2.04 7.56
CA GLY A 291 5.09 -2.26 7.83
C GLY A 291 4.54 -3.59 7.30
N VAL A 292 5.09 -4.12 6.20
CA VAL A 292 4.72 -5.45 5.68
C VAL A 292 5.19 -6.56 6.62
N PHE A 293 6.44 -6.49 7.08
CA PHE A 293 7.00 -7.46 7.99
C PHE A 293 6.33 -7.41 9.36
N LYS A 294 6.09 -6.20 9.90
CA LYS A 294 5.33 -6.02 11.16
C LYS A 294 3.93 -6.64 11.07
N MET A 295 3.21 -6.44 9.96
CA MET A 295 1.87 -7.01 9.78
C MET A 295 1.90 -8.54 9.75
N ALA A 296 2.90 -9.14 9.10
CA ALA A 296 3.05 -10.59 9.08
C ALA A 296 3.26 -11.18 10.49
N ILE A 297 3.95 -10.45 11.38
CA ILE A 297 4.17 -10.83 12.78
C ILE A 297 2.91 -10.66 13.63
N GLU A 298 2.19 -9.54 13.46
CA GLU A 298 1.04 -9.17 14.31
C GLU A 298 -0.25 -9.95 13.98
N LEU A 299 -0.36 -10.49 12.76
CA LEU A 299 -1.53 -11.25 12.34
C LEU A 299 -1.67 -12.55 13.16
N SER A 300 -2.86 -12.77 13.71
CA SER A 300 -3.22 -13.98 14.47
C SER A 300 -3.74 -15.14 13.61
N SER A 301 -3.90 -14.91 12.31
CA SER A 301 -4.34 -15.88 11.31
C SER A 301 -3.17 -16.49 10.55
N SER A 302 -3.38 -17.57 9.80
CA SER A 302 -2.34 -18.13 8.92
C SER A 302 -1.84 -17.10 7.91
N VAL A 303 -0.53 -16.92 7.84
CA VAL A 303 0.14 -16.00 6.92
C VAL A 303 1.03 -16.79 5.97
N TYR A 304 0.97 -16.48 4.69
CA TYR A 304 1.88 -16.96 3.65
C TYR A 304 2.64 -15.75 3.12
N TYR A 305 3.97 -15.79 3.11
CA TYR A 305 4.80 -14.64 2.76
C TYR A 305 5.51 -14.86 1.42
N TYR A 306 5.44 -13.89 0.50
CA TYR A 306 6.20 -13.90 -0.77
C TYR A 306 7.07 -12.65 -0.95
N ILE A 307 8.15 -12.81 -1.70
CA ILE A 307 8.93 -11.70 -2.27
C ILE A 307 8.93 -11.88 -3.78
N TYR A 308 8.50 -10.85 -4.48
CA TYR A 308 8.54 -10.82 -5.94
C TYR A 308 9.81 -10.10 -6.42
N ASP A 309 10.66 -10.81 -7.15
CA ASP A 309 11.98 -10.36 -7.59
C ASP A 309 12.20 -10.65 -9.09
N HIS A 310 11.12 -10.83 -9.83
CA HIS A 310 11.18 -11.00 -11.27
C HIS A 310 11.00 -9.66 -11.99
N LEU A 311 12.08 -9.18 -12.61
CA LEU A 311 12.06 -7.95 -13.39
C LEU A 311 11.49 -8.19 -14.78
N ASN A 312 10.20 -7.87 -14.94
CA ASN A 312 9.53 -7.88 -16.24
C ASN A 312 10.23 -6.96 -17.25
N TYR A 313 9.95 -7.16 -18.54
CA TYR A 313 10.46 -6.33 -19.62
C TYR A 313 10.14 -4.85 -19.40
N ILE A 314 8.96 -4.57 -18.82
CA ILE A 314 8.52 -3.28 -18.32
C ILE A 314 8.60 -3.25 -16.79
N SER A 315 9.12 -2.14 -16.26
CA SER A 315 9.09 -1.81 -14.83
C SER A 315 8.47 -0.43 -14.62
N TYR A 316 7.79 -0.25 -13.50
CA TYR A 316 7.15 1.00 -13.11
C TYR A 316 8.17 2.14 -12.94
N ASN A 317 9.41 1.87 -12.51
CA ASN A 317 10.46 2.89 -12.44
C ASN A 317 10.79 3.51 -13.82
N SER A 318 10.50 2.78 -14.91
CA SER A 318 10.71 3.27 -16.28
C SER A 318 9.60 4.23 -16.73
N PHE A 319 8.41 4.20 -16.11
CA PHE A 319 7.31 5.13 -16.40
C PHE A 319 7.36 6.41 -15.58
N TYR A 320 7.86 6.33 -14.35
CA TYR A 320 7.81 7.43 -13.38
C TYR A 320 9.15 8.17 -13.20
N GLY A 321 10.24 7.63 -13.77
CA GLY A 321 11.45 8.41 -14.03
C GLY A 321 11.24 9.40 -15.20
N PRO A 322 12.03 10.49 -15.27
CA PRO A 322 12.03 11.39 -16.44
C PRO A 322 12.30 10.59 -17.73
N TYR A 323 11.77 11.01 -18.88
CA TYR A 323 12.23 10.44 -20.13
C TYR A 323 13.55 11.11 -20.57
N PRO A 324 14.57 10.36 -21.04
CA PRO A 324 14.72 8.91 -21.00
C PRO A 324 15.48 8.49 -19.73
N PHE A 325 14.82 7.80 -18.79
CA PHE A 325 15.49 7.13 -17.68
C PHE A 325 15.56 5.62 -17.98
N PRO A 326 16.57 5.15 -18.73
CA PRO A 326 16.68 3.75 -19.14
C PRO A 326 17.17 2.83 -18.00
N LYS A 327 17.47 3.35 -16.80
CA LYS A 327 18.03 2.57 -15.69
C LYS A 327 16.94 1.83 -14.94
N LYS A 328 16.95 0.49 -15.04
CA LYS A 328 16.12 -0.38 -14.20
C LYS A 328 16.71 -0.42 -12.78
N LEU A 329 16.00 0.15 -11.80
CA LEU A 329 16.41 0.19 -10.39
C LEU A 329 15.79 -0.98 -9.60
N GLY A 330 15.92 -2.20 -10.14
CA GLY A 330 15.33 -3.41 -9.57
C GLY A 330 13.81 -3.51 -9.77
N VAL A 331 13.21 -4.45 -9.05
CA VAL A 331 11.77 -4.78 -9.10
C VAL A 331 11.02 -3.87 -8.14
N THR A 332 10.34 -2.86 -8.68
CA THR A 332 9.82 -1.75 -7.90
C THR A 332 8.35 -1.86 -7.55
N HIS A 333 7.83 -0.90 -6.79
CA HIS A 333 6.43 -0.86 -6.38
C HIS A 333 5.49 -1.02 -7.59
N ALA A 334 4.55 -1.96 -7.46
CA ALA A 334 3.59 -2.39 -8.48
C ALA A 334 4.12 -3.25 -9.65
N ASP A 335 5.41 -3.61 -9.72
CA ASP A 335 5.93 -4.46 -10.81
C ASP A 335 5.29 -5.87 -10.86
N ASP A 336 4.91 -6.41 -9.71
CA ASP A 336 4.15 -7.68 -9.59
C ASP A 336 2.76 -7.62 -10.22
N THR A 337 2.14 -6.44 -10.28
CA THR A 337 0.82 -6.26 -10.92
C THR A 337 0.85 -6.47 -12.43
N THR A 338 2.00 -6.24 -13.08
CA THR A 338 2.22 -6.55 -14.51
C THR A 338 2.06 -8.04 -14.80
N SER A 339 2.36 -8.89 -13.82
CA SER A 339 2.23 -10.35 -13.91
C SER A 339 0.80 -10.86 -13.66
N LEU A 340 -0.12 -9.98 -13.28
CA LEU A 340 -1.52 -10.31 -12.97
C LEU A 340 -2.53 -9.65 -13.92
N PHE A 341 -2.21 -8.44 -14.39
CA PHE A 341 -3.11 -7.65 -15.22
C PHE A 341 -2.41 -7.17 -16.49
N LEU A 342 -3.13 -7.23 -17.62
CA LEU A 342 -2.69 -6.57 -18.83
C LEU A 342 -3.07 -5.08 -18.78
N ARG A 343 -2.08 -4.20 -18.95
CA ARG A 343 -2.31 -2.75 -19.05
C ARG A 343 -2.50 -2.35 -20.50
N ALA A 344 -3.51 -1.53 -20.76
CA ALA A 344 -3.77 -1.01 -22.10
C ALA A 344 -2.56 -0.24 -22.66
N GLY A 345 -2.23 -0.50 -23.92
CA GLY A 345 -1.07 0.07 -24.60
C GLY A 345 0.24 -0.72 -24.42
N LEU A 346 0.26 -1.74 -23.57
CA LEU A 346 1.37 -2.69 -23.46
C LEU A 346 1.06 -3.96 -24.25
N GLY A 347 2.10 -4.59 -24.80
CA GLY A 347 1.99 -5.88 -25.45
C GLY A 347 1.90 -7.02 -24.44
N ASP A 348 1.43 -8.18 -24.90
CA ASP A 348 1.37 -9.40 -24.09
C ASP A 348 2.77 -9.79 -23.58
N LEU A 349 2.81 -10.33 -22.36
CA LEU A 349 4.04 -10.89 -21.80
C LEU A 349 4.51 -12.08 -22.66
N GLN A 350 5.83 -12.24 -22.77
CA GLN A 350 6.46 -13.31 -23.55
C GLN A 350 7.55 -13.99 -22.73
N GLY A 351 8.01 -15.16 -23.18
CA GLY A 351 9.22 -15.79 -22.65
C GLY A 351 9.13 -16.14 -21.17
N GLU A 352 10.03 -15.59 -20.35
CA GLU A 352 10.05 -15.81 -18.89
C GLU A 352 8.95 -15.02 -18.18
N ASP A 353 8.73 -13.77 -18.57
CA ASP A 353 7.70 -12.89 -18.00
C ASP A 353 6.31 -13.53 -18.06
N LEU A 354 5.97 -14.17 -19.19
CA LEU A 354 4.72 -14.93 -19.32
C LEU A 354 4.66 -16.12 -18.38
N ARG A 355 5.78 -16.86 -18.22
CA ARG A 355 5.83 -18.02 -17.32
C ARG A 355 5.71 -17.60 -15.86
N VAL A 356 6.28 -16.46 -15.47
CA VAL A 356 6.11 -15.86 -14.14
C VAL A 356 4.69 -15.35 -13.95
N SER A 357 4.07 -14.76 -14.97
CA SER A 357 2.66 -14.36 -14.92
C SER A 357 1.75 -15.56 -14.69
N ILE A 358 1.93 -16.65 -15.43
CA ILE A 358 1.18 -17.91 -15.23
C ILE A 358 1.37 -18.42 -13.79
N LEU A 359 2.60 -18.40 -13.27
CA LEU A 359 2.90 -18.79 -11.88
C LEU A 359 2.16 -17.90 -10.87
N MET A 360 2.24 -16.57 -11.02
CA MET A 360 1.59 -15.61 -10.12
C MET A 360 0.07 -15.76 -10.13
N VAL A 361 -0.54 -15.88 -11.33
CA VAL A 361 -1.96 -16.15 -11.49
C VAL A 361 -2.32 -17.46 -10.78
N ASN A 362 -1.58 -18.55 -11.02
CA ASN A 362 -1.82 -19.83 -10.37
C ASN A 362 -1.78 -19.73 -8.84
N ILE A 363 -0.74 -19.10 -8.27
CA ILE A 363 -0.59 -18.92 -6.82
C ILE A 363 -1.79 -18.15 -6.26
N TRP A 364 -2.15 -17.00 -6.85
CA TRP A 364 -3.19 -16.13 -6.31
C TRP A 364 -4.58 -16.75 -6.45
N THR A 365 -4.87 -17.42 -7.57
CA THR A 365 -6.16 -18.10 -7.76
C THR A 365 -6.27 -19.37 -6.93
N ASN A 366 -5.18 -20.14 -6.78
CA ASN A 366 -5.18 -21.31 -5.89
C ASN A 366 -5.32 -20.91 -4.44
N PHE A 367 -4.64 -19.86 -3.99
CA PHE A 367 -4.84 -19.31 -2.65
C PHE A 367 -6.31 -18.93 -2.44
N ALA A 368 -6.94 -18.29 -3.44
CA ALA A 368 -8.36 -17.96 -3.35
C ALA A 368 -9.28 -19.19 -3.30
N ALA A 369 -9.01 -20.23 -4.11
CA ALA A 369 -9.92 -21.35 -4.31
C ALA A 369 -9.71 -22.55 -3.36
N LYS A 370 -8.47 -22.77 -2.89
CA LYS A 370 -8.02 -24.01 -2.22
C LYS A 370 -7.52 -23.74 -0.81
N ASP A 371 -7.58 -24.76 0.05
CA ASP A 371 -7.10 -24.66 1.44
C ASP A 371 -5.59 -24.89 1.58
N ILE A 372 -5.00 -25.63 0.63
CA ILE A 372 -3.56 -25.87 0.56
C ILE A 372 -2.99 -25.03 -0.57
N LEU A 373 -1.97 -24.23 -0.24
CA LEU A 373 -1.16 -23.49 -1.20
C LEU A 373 0.17 -24.22 -1.41
N THR A 374 0.63 -24.30 -2.65
CA THR A 374 1.97 -24.80 -3.01
C THR A 374 2.81 -23.67 -3.59
N ILE A 375 4.13 -23.76 -3.45
CA ILE A 375 5.05 -22.71 -3.88
C ILE A 375 5.02 -22.50 -5.40
N ASP A 376 4.77 -23.57 -6.17
CA ASP A 376 4.77 -23.59 -7.63
C ASP A 376 3.38 -23.34 -8.25
N GLY A 377 2.35 -23.11 -7.41
CA GLY A 377 0.98 -22.90 -7.88
C GLY A 377 0.33 -24.14 -8.51
N THR A 378 0.85 -25.35 -8.30
CA THR A 378 0.24 -26.60 -8.76
C THR A 378 -0.62 -27.27 -7.67
N ASP A 379 -1.26 -28.41 -7.98
CA ASP A 379 -2.04 -29.18 -7.00
C ASP A 379 -1.18 -30.08 -6.11
N ASN A 380 -0.01 -30.51 -6.61
CA ASN A 380 0.82 -31.55 -5.99
C ASN A 380 2.25 -31.07 -5.67
N GLY A 381 2.51 -29.77 -5.80
CA GLY A 381 3.82 -29.18 -5.52
C GLY A 381 4.19 -29.17 -4.04
N GLU A 382 5.39 -28.64 -3.75
CA GLU A 382 5.82 -28.41 -2.38
C GLU A 382 4.89 -27.39 -1.70
N LYS A 383 4.41 -27.72 -0.50
CA LYS A 383 3.52 -26.85 0.27
C LYS A 383 4.19 -25.53 0.60
N TRP A 384 3.42 -24.45 0.51
CA TRP A 384 3.85 -23.14 0.94
C TRP A 384 3.98 -23.10 2.47
N PRO A 385 5.13 -22.70 3.03
CA PRO A 385 5.30 -22.63 4.47
C PRO A 385 4.43 -21.53 5.09
N THR A 386 3.70 -21.85 6.15
CA THR A 386 3.06 -20.82 6.97
C THR A 386 4.16 -20.01 7.67
N PHE A 387 4.06 -18.68 7.61
CA PHE A 387 4.99 -17.77 8.27
C PHE A 387 5.06 -18.08 9.77
N ASP A 388 6.29 -18.21 10.27
CA ASP A 388 6.61 -18.50 11.66
C ASP A 388 7.72 -17.55 12.10
N THR A 389 7.58 -16.96 13.29
CA THR A 389 8.52 -15.93 13.79
C THR A 389 9.86 -16.49 14.28
N ASN A 390 10.06 -17.81 14.30
CA ASN A 390 11.37 -18.41 14.60
C ASN A 390 12.19 -18.64 13.31
N LYS A 391 11.51 -18.93 12.20
CA LYS A 391 12.13 -19.28 10.92
C LYS A 391 12.08 -18.17 9.87
N TYR A 392 11.03 -17.36 9.88
CA TYR A 392 10.78 -16.33 8.87
C TYR A 392 10.79 -16.90 7.44
N GLU A 393 10.09 -18.02 7.23
CA GLU A 393 10.01 -18.68 5.92
C GLU A 393 9.18 -17.84 4.94
N PHE A 394 9.63 -17.75 3.69
CA PHE A 394 8.93 -17.09 2.60
C PHE A 394 9.25 -17.77 1.26
N VAL A 395 8.52 -17.38 0.22
CA VAL A 395 8.80 -17.82 -1.16
C VAL A 395 9.31 -16.65 -1.99
N LEU A 396 10.49 -16.83 -2.58
CA LEU A 396 11.07 -15.91 -3.54
C LEU A 396 10.59 -16.28 -4.95
N ILE A 397 10.01 -15.30 -5.64
CA ILE A 397 9.53 -15.41 -7.02
C ILE A 397 10.41 -14.52 -7.90
N ASN A 398 11.60 -15.02 -8.26
CA ASN A 398 12.53 -14.35 -9.18
C ASN A 398 12.45 -14.89 -10.63
N SER A 399 11.78 -16.03 -10.79
CA SER A 399 11.57 -16.75 -12.05
C SER A 399 10.31 -17.61 -11.94
N SER A 400 9.98 -18.31 -13.01
CA SER A 400 8.91 -19.32 -13.04
C SER A 400 9.18 -20.56 -12.17
N ARG A 401 10.33 -20.60 -11.48
CA ARG A 401 10.71 -21.63 -10.50
C ARG A 401 10.92 -20.97 -9.14
N PRO A 402 9.87 -20.85 -8.33
CA PRO A 402 9.94 -20.17 -7.04
C PRO A 402 10.78 -20.98 -6.04
N ILE A 403 11.42 -20.28 -5.12
CA ILE A 403 12.36 -20.88 -4.16
C ILE A 403 11.88 -20.57 -2.75
N LYS A 404 11.86 -21.60 -1.90
CA LYS A 404 11.64 -21.40 -0.47
C LYS A 404 12.91 -20.86 0.17
N CYS A 405 12.78 -19.79 0.92
CA CYS A 405 13.87 -19.11 1.59
C CYS A 405 13.51 -18.84 3.05
N GLU A 406 14.51 -18.59 3.90
CA GLU A 406 14.34 -18.32 5.32
C GLU A 406 15.08 -17.04 5.71
N ARG A 407 14.59 -16.35 6.75
CA ARG A 407 15.23 -15.17 7.36
C ARG A 407 15.62 -14.03 6.41
N PRO A 408 14.80 -13.66 5.40
CA PRO A 408 15.14 -12.48 4.63
C PRO A 408 14.83 -11.23 5.45
N TYR A 409 15.56 -10.14 5.23
CA TYR A 409 15.15 -8.82 5.70
C TYR A 409 14.95 -8.65 7.22
N VAL A 410 15.30 -9.62 8.07
CA VAL A 410 15.14 -9.52 9.53
C VAL A 410 16.00 -8.38 10.08
N GLU A 411 17.26 -8.31 9.68
CA GLU A 411 18.17 -7.21 10.08
C GLU A 411 17.67 -5.84 9.62
N GLU A 412 17.00 -5.80 8.47
CA GLU A 412 16.41 -4.58 7.93
C GLU A 412 15.18 -4.18 8.74
N TYR A 413 14.29 -5.13 9.03
CA TYR A 413 13.14 -4.92 9.90
C TYR A 413 13.55 -4.46 11.30
N GLU A 414 14.52 -5.11 11.93
CA GLU A 414 14.99 -4.77 13.28
C GLU A 414 15.63 -3.37 13.32
N PHE A 415 16.36 -2.98 12.27
CA PHE A 415 16.85 -1.61 12.15
C PHE A 415 15.71 -0.59 12.18
N TRP A 416 14.71 -0.73 11.30
CA TRP A 416 13.58 0.20 11.22
C TRP A 416 12.73 0.18 12.50
N ASN A 417 12.51 -1.00 13.08
CA ASN A 417 11.74 -1.17 14.30
C ASN A 417 12.45 -0.58 15.54
N GLY A 418 13.78 -0.51 15.52
CA GLY A 418 14.60 0.10 16.57
C GLY A 418 14.65 1.64 16.54
N LEU A 419 14.12 2.28 15.48
CA LEU A 419 14.06 3.73 15.37
C LEU A 419 12.86 4.30 16.17
N PRO A 420 13.00 5.49 16.81
CA PRO A 420 11.92 6.12 17.58
C PRO A 420 10.82 6.76 16.70
N LEU A 421 10.34 6.05 15.68
CA LEU A 421 9.41 6.55 14.66
C LEU A 421 8.05 7.00 15.24
N LEU A 422 7.66 6.47 16.40
CA LEU A 422 6.37 6.74 17.06
C LEU A 422 6.52 7.50 18.39
N SER A 423 7.70 8.05 18.69
CA SER A 423 7.98 8.64 20.00
C SER A 423 7.12 9.84 20.38
N GLY A 424 6.48 10.50 19.40
CA GLY A 424 5.58 11.64 19.59
C GLY A 424 4.12 11.26 19.82
N LEU A 425 3.78 9.96 19.72
CA LEU A 425 2.43 9.45 19.97
C LEU A 425 2.26 8.78 21.34
N ASN A 426 3.36 8.52 22.04
CA ASN A 426 3.40 7.83 23.33
C ASN A 426 3.35 8.78 24.53
#